data_AF-A0A967H2W1-F1
#
_entry.id   AF-A0A967H2W1-F1
#
_cell.length_a   1.000
_cell.length_b   1.000
_cell.length_c   1.000
_cell.angle_alpha   90.00
_cell.angle_beta   90.00
_cell.angle_gamma   90.00
#
_symmetry.space_group_name_H-M   'P 1'
#
loop_
_entity.id
_entity.type
_entity.pdbx_description
1 polymer ?
#
loop_
_entity_poly.entity_id
_entity_poly.type
_entity_poly.pdbx_seq_one_letter_code
_entity_poly.pdbx_strand_id
1 'polypeptide(L)'
;MFNIKMDMPDFDINVVTSEKGGHSPDAIAEMCVDKLISVSENAHPAIREQAKAYREHMLKIVRHYITMAMQEDRATMCAQIRDAGFQDLADQLRRL
;
A
#
# COMPACT_ATOMS: atom_id res chain seq x y z
N MET A 1 -43.95 -18.71 16.16
CA MET A 1 -43.15 -17.76 15.37
C MET A 1 -41.78 -18.38 15.15
N PHE A 2 -41.43 -18.71 13.91
CA PHE A 2 -40.09 -19.15 13.55
C PHE A 2 -39.21 -17.91 13.41
N ASN A 3 -38.11 -17.85 14.17
CA ASN A 3 -37.13 -16.78 14.09
C ASN A 3 -35.91 -17.33 13.33
N ILE A 4 -35.84 -17.03 12.03
CA ILE A 4 -34.68 -17.37 11.21
C ILE A 4 -33.61 -16.33 11.52
N LYS A 5 -32.62 -16.70 12.33
CA LYS A 5 -31.36 -15.97 12.42
C LYS A 5 -30.56 -16.29 11.16
N MET A 6 -30.51 -15.35 10.22
CA MET A 6 -29.50 -15.38 9.16
C MET A 6 -28.16 -14.99 9.80
N ASP A 7 -27.31 -15.99 10.02
CA ASP A 7 -25.90 -15.79 10.38
C ASP A 7 -25.19 -15.33 9.10
N MET A 8 -25.11 -14.01 8.90
CA MET A 8 -24.27 -13.47 7.84
C MET A 8 -22.82 -13.65 8.26
N PRO A 9 -21.91 -14.10 7.36
CA PRO A 9 -20.50 -14.14 7.68
C PRO A 9 -20.03 -12.71 8.01
N ASP A 10 -19.30 -12.56 9.12
CA ASP A 10 -18.67 -11.30 9.50
C ASP A 10 -17.71 -10.85 8.38
N PHE A 11 -18.14 -9.86 7.59
CA PHE A 11 -17.27 -9.20 6.63
C PHE A 11 -16.45 -8.14 7.37
N ASP A 12 -15.21 -8.46 7.72
CA ASP A 12 -14.28 -7.49 8.28
C ASP A 12 -13.72 -6.59 7.17
N ILE A 13 -14.21 -5.35 7.10
CA ILE A 13 -13.80 -4.34 6.13
C ILE A 13 -12.82 -3.39 6.81
N ASN A 14 -11.54 -3.48 6.46
CA ASN A 14 -10.54 -2.53 6.93
C ASN A 14 -10.51 -1.26 6.05
N VAL A 15 -10.80 -0.10 6.65
CA VAL A 15 -10.81 1.21 5.99
C VAL A 15 -9.63 2.04 6.47
N VAL A 16 -8.78 2.49 5.54
CA VAL A 16 -7.60 3.32 5.84
C VAL A 16 -7.74 4.69 5.16
N THR A 17 -7.80 5.75 5.96
CA THR A 17 -7.98 7.13 5.51
C THR A 17 -6.69 7.94 5.66
N SER A 18 -6.54 8.99 4.85
CA SER A 18 -5.43 9.95 4.95
C SER A 18 -5.99 11.37 5.02
N GLU A 19 -5.21 12.27 5.62
CA GLU A 19 -5.55 13.69 5.69
C GLU A 19 -4.69 14.49 4.70
N LYS A 20 -5.33 15.36 3.92
CA LYS A 20 -4.67 16.33 3.02
C LYS A 20 -3.59 15.71 2.10
N GLY A 21 -3.96 14.69 1.34
CA GLY A 21 -3.08 14.10 0.32
C GLY A 21 -3.36 12.63 0.10
N GLY A 22 -2.41 11.94 -0.52
CA GLY A 22 -2.40 10.48 -0.61
C GLY A 22 -1.67 9.83 0.56
N HIS A 23 -1.82 8.51 0.68
CA HIS A 23 -1.09 7.70 1.66
C HIS A 23 0.42 7.73 1.40
N SER A 24 1.21 7.60 2.47
CA SER A 24 2.66 7.46 2.34
C SER A 24 3.02 6.13 1.67
N PRO A 25 4.21 6.00 1.04
CA PRO A 25 4.68 4.73 0.50
C PRO A 25 4.65 3.59 1.53
N ASP A 26 4.95 3.93 2.79
CA ASP A 26 4.95 2.98 3.91
C ASP A 26 3.55 2.50 4.23
N ALA A 27 2.58 3.42 4.32
CA ALA A 27 1.18 3.06 4.55
C ALA A 27 0.63 2.20 3.39
N ILE A 28 0.95 2.53 2.14
CA ILE A 28 0.53 1.74 0.98
C ILE A 28 1.17 0.35 0.98
N ALA A 29 2.44 0.26 1.34
CA ALA A 29 3.14 -1.01 1.42
C ALA A 29 2.54 -1.92 2.51
N GLU A 30 2.25 -1.38 3.70
CA GLU A 30 1.58 -2.11 4.78
C GLU A 30 0.20 -2.61 4.36
N MET A 31 -0.64 -1.72 3.79
CA MET A 31 -1.96 -2.09 3.28
C MET A 31 -1.91 -3.20 2.23
N CYS A 32 -0.88 -3.20 1.38
CA CYS A 32 -0.68 -4.24 0.36
C CYS A 32 -0.27 -5.56 1.02
N VAL A 33 0.75 -5.54 1.88
CA VAL A 33 1.32 -6.73 2.49
C VAL A 33 0.35 -7.41 3.46
N ASP A 34 -0.46 -6.64 4.20
CA ASP A 34 -1.51 -7.18 5.07
C ASP A 34 -2.56 -7.99 4.32
N LYS A 35 -2.85 -7.60 3.07
CA LYS A 35 -3.77 -8.35 2.20
C LYS A 35 -3.12 -9.59 1.60
N LEU A 36 -1.82 -9.54 1.34
CA LEU A 36 -1.09 -10.64 0.70
C LEU A 36 -0.71 -11.74 1.68
N ILE A 37 -0.35 -11.38 2.91
CA ILE A 37 0.25 -12.29 3.89
C ILE A 37 -0.50 -12.18 5.21
N SER A 38 -1.34 -13.17 5.47
CA SER A 38 -2.01 -13.36 6.75
C SER A 38 -1.71 -14.74 7.31
N VAL A 39 -1.73 -14.86 8.62
CA VAL A 39 -1.55 -16.14 9.32
C VAL A 39 -2.49 -16.20 10.51
N SER A 40 -3.11 -17.36 10.73
CA SER A 40 -4.00 -17.55 11.89
C SER A 40 -3.21 -17.49 13.19
N GLU A 41 -3.77 -16.85 14.21
CA GLU A 41 -3.20 -16.87 15.56
C GLU A 41 -3.11 -18.30 16.13
N ASN A 42 -3.99 -19.20 15.70
CA ASN A 42 -4.00 -20.61 16.13
C ASN A 42 -3.01 -21.50 15.33
N ALA A 43 -2.25 -20.94 14.39
CA ALA A 43 -1.25 -21.69 13.63
C ALA A 43 -0.09 -22.15 14.53
N HIS A 44 0.60 -23.20 14.10
CA HIS A 44 1.80 -23.69 14.77
C HIS A 44 2.86 -22.58 14.88
N PRO A 45 3.56 -22.41 16.02
CA PRO A 45 4.49 -21.29 16.25
C PRO A 45 5.50 -21.07 15.12
N ALA A 46 6.15 -22.14 14.66
CA ALA A 46 7.13 -22.06 13.57
C ALA A 46 6.53 -21.50 12.25
N ILE A 47 5.27 -21.82 11.93
CA ILE A 47 4.59 -21.32 10.73
C ILE A 47 4.29 -19.82 10.89
N ARG A 48 3.83 -19.42 12.07
CA ARG A 48 3.54 -18.01 12.39
C ARG A 48 4.81 -17.15 12.34
N GLU A 49 5.91 -17.63 12.90
CA GLU A 49 7.20 -16.95 12.86
C GLU A 49 7.73 -16.81 11.43
N GLN A 50 7.65 -17.88 10.63
CA GLN A 50 8.03 -17.85 9.22
C GLN A 50 7.16 -16.85 8.42
N ALA A 51 5.84 -16.87 8.63
CA ALA A 51 4.93 -15.94 7.96
C ALA A 51 5.23 -14.48 8.32
N LYS A 52 5.49 -14.18 9.60
CA LYS A 52 5.88 -12.84 10.05
C LYS A 52 7.22 -12.41 9.43
N ALA A 53 8.22 -13.27 9.42
CA ALA A 53 9.51 -12.97 8.80
C ALA A 53 9.38 -12.70 7.28
N TYR A 54 8.55 -13.50 6.58
CA TYR A 54 8.28 -13.31 5.17
C TYR A 54 7.50 -12.01 4.90
N ARG A 55 6.52 -11.68 5.75
CA ARG A 55 5.77 -10.42 5.73
C ARG A 55 6.72 -9.22 5.79
N GLU A 56 7.62 -9.20 6.76
CA GLU A 56 8.60 -8.12 6.93
C GLU A 56 9.56 -7.98 5.72
N HIS A 57 9.93 -9.10 5.11
CA HIS A 57 10.74 -9.08 3.91
C HIS A 57 9.97 -8.49 2.71
N MET A 58 8.71 -8.93 2.53
CA MET A 58 7.86 -8.41 1.45
C MET A 58 7.52 -6.94 1.64
N LEU A 59 7.33 -6.48 2.87
CA LEU A 59 7.11 -5.06 3.16
C LEU A 59 8.21 -4.17 2.60
N LYS A 60 9.48 -4.58 2.76
CA LYS A 60 10.63 -3.86 2.22
C LYS A 60 10.62 -3.82 0.68
N ILE A 61 10.31 -4.95 0.05
CA ILE A 61 10.27 -5.06 -1.42
C ILE A 61 9.13 -4.23 -1.99
N VAL A 62 7.92 -4.36 -1.44
CA VAL A 62 6.75 -3.63 -1.90
C VAL A 62 6.94 -2.12 -1.70
N ARG A 63 7.45 -1.69 -0.54
CA ARG A 63 7.81 -0.29 -0.28
C ARG A 63 8.81 0.24 -1.32
N HIS A 64 9.83 -0.55 -1.64
CA HIS A 64 10.84 -0.17 -2.63
C HIS A 64 10.20 0.10 -4.00
N TYR A 65 9.36 -0.82 -4.49
CA TYR A 65 8.72 -0.64 -5.79
C TYR A 65 7.65 0.46 -5.82
N ILE A 66 6.91 0.69 -4.72
CA ILE A 66 6.00 1.84 -4.62
C ILE A 66 6.80 3.15 -4.73
N THR A 67 7.92 3.23 -4.00
CA THR A 67 8.79 4.41 -4.05
C THR A 67 9.36 4.63 -5.45
N MET A 68 9.81 3.56 -6.11
CA MET A 68 10.30 3.62 -7.49
C MET A 68 9.21 4.08 -8.45
N ALA A 69 8.00 3.50 -8.37
CA ALA A 69 6.89 3.88 -9.24
C ALA A 69 6.53 5.38 -9.10
N MET A 70 6.54 5.92 -7.88
CA MET A 70 6.32 7.35 -7.67
C MET A 70 7.41 8.23 -8.28
N GLN A 71 8.67 7.78 -8.25
CA GLN A 71 9.79 8.50 -8.86
C GLN A 71 9.69 8.50 -10.39
N GLU A 72 9.37 7.35 -10.99
CA GLU A 72 9.18 7.19 -12.44
C GLU A 72 7.97 8.00 -12.94
N ASP A 73 6.85 7.96 -12.22
CA ASP A 73 5.67 8.77 -12.54
C ASP A 73 5.98 10.27 -12.49
N ARG A 74 6.70 10.72 -11.45
CA ARG A 74 7.15 12.11 -11.34
C ARG A 74 8.10 12.50 -12.47
N ALA A 75 9.02 11.63 -12.85
CA ALA A 75 9.93 11.88 -13.97
C ALA A 75 9.16 12.04 -15.29
N THR A 76 8.16 11.17 -15.50
CA THR A 76 7.27 11.22 -16.66
C THR A 76 6.46 12.53 -16.69
N MET A 77 5.88 12.92 -15.56
CA MET A 77 5.17 14.21 -15.44
C MET A 77 6.10 15.39 -15.73
N CYS A 78 7.32 15.39 -15.20
CA CYS A 78 8.29 16.45 -15.48
C CYS A 78 8.61 16.55 -16.98
N ALA A 79 8.76 15.42 -17.68
CA ALA A 79 8.98 15.40 -19.12
C ALA A 79 7.80 16.02 -19.88
N GLN A 80 6.57 15.59 -19.57
CA GLN A 80 5.35 16.11 -20.21
C GLN A 80 5.17 17.63 -19.98
N ILE A 81 5.45 18.11 -18.78
CA ILE A 81 5.36 19.54 -18.43
C ILE A 81 6.40 20.36 -19.22
N ARG A 82 7.61 19.83 -19.40
CA ARG A 82 8.66 20.46 -20.21
C ARG A 82 8.28 20.52 -21.69
N ASP A 83 7.71 19.45 -22.23
CA ASP A 83 7.22 19.39 -23.61
C ASP A 83 6.08 20.38 -23.87
N ALA A 84 5.27 20.65 -22.85
CA ALA A 84 4.24 21.70 -22.88
C ALA A 84 4.81 23.13 -22.74
N GLY A 85 6.13 23.30 -22.56
CA GLY A 85 6.81 24.60 -22.49
C GLY A 85 7.00 25.17 -21.08
N PHE A 86 6.61 24.47 -20.02
CA PHE A 86 6.66 24.97 -18.63
C PHE A 86 7.90 24.50 -17.86
N GLN A 87 9.09 24.95 -18.26
CA GLN A 87 10.36 24.51 -17.68
C GLN A 87 10.46 24.73 -16.15
N ASP A 88 10.13 25.94 -15.67
CA ASP A 88 10.23 26.29 -14.26
C ASP A 88 9.32 25.42 -13.37
N LEU A 89 8.12 25.09 -13.87
CA LEU A 89 7.16 24.25 -13.15
C LEU A 89 7.68 22.81 -13.00
N ALA A 90 8.25 22.25 -14.07
CA ALA A 90 8.85 20.92 -14.02
C ALA A 90 10.03 20.86 -13.02
N ASP A 91 10.85 21.91 -12.97
CA ASP A 91 11.98 21.99 -12.06
C ASP A 91 11.55 22.15 -10.59
N GLN A 92 10.44 22.86 -10.33
CA GLN A 92 9.83 22.89 -9.00
C GLN A 92 9.31 21.51 -8.59
N LEU A 93 8.57 20.83 -9.46
CA LEU A 93 8.01 19.50 -9.17
C LEU A 93 9.10 18.46 -8.90
N ARG A 94 10.21 18.50 -9.65
CA ARG A 94 11.34 17.58 -9.46
C ARG A 94 12.02 17.70 -8.09
N ARG A 95 11.96 18.87 -7.45
CA ARG A 95 12.62 19.17 -6.16
C ARG A 95 11.77 18.81 -4.93
N LEU A 96 10.48 18.53 -5.12
CA LEU A 96 9.60 17.94 -4.10
C LEU A 96 9.99 16.48 -3.83
#